data_AF-A0A2H9PNT7-F1
#
_entry.id   AF-A0A2H9PNT7-F1
#
_cell.length_a   1.000
_cell.length_b   1.000
_cell.length_c   1.000
_cell.angle_alpha   90.00
_cell.angle_beta   90.00
_cell.angle_gamma   90.00
#
_symmetry.space_group_name_H-M   'P 1'
#
loop_
_entity.id
_entity.type
_entity.pdbx_description
1 polymer ?
#
loop_
_entity_poly.entity_id
_entity_poly.type
_entity_poly.pdbx_seq_one_letter_code
_entity_poly.pdbx_strand_id
1 'polypeptide(L)'
;MAYIRTKKINNHLYAYLVESLSTPSGPRQKVKQYLGRIYQFDKTENVQQTNFGKTKESIINALVTSELCSRKFKKKDDFIENKSLIYSQKSLTLSKKSKSKNKKEAIIKLNEGFLCSFTIQRILSFKKGKDIKKDGLKLAKYFFEAGLQIPKEQFVLFYQMIK
;
A
#
# COMPACT_ATOMS: atom_id res chain seq x y z
N MET A 1 14.87 -11.12 1.50
CA MET A 1 13.76 -10.36 0.86
C MET A 1 12.74 -10.02 1.92
N ALA A 2 12.38 -8.74 2.04
CA ALA A 2 11.45 -8.30 3.07
C ALA A 2 9.99 -8.47 2.62
N TYR A 3 9.13 -8.86 3.55
CA TYR A 3 7.69 -9.02 3.34
C TYR A 3 6.91 -8.59 4.59
N ILE A 4 5.60 -8.36 4.43
CA ILE A 4 4.72 -7.97 5.53
C ILE A 4 4.17 -9.21 6.22
N ARG A 5 4.46 -9.36 7.52
CA ARG A 5 3.89 -10.39 8.40
C ARG A 5 2.83 -9.77 9.30
N THR A 6 1.73 -10.48 9.52
CA THR A 6 0.70 -10.07 10.47
C THR A 6 0.84 -10.83 11.80
N LYS A 7 0.45 -10.17 12.90
CA LYS A 7 0.37 -10.78 14.23
C LYS A 7 -0.89 -10.29 14.94
N LYS A 8 -1.61 -11.21 15.60
CA LYS A 8 -2.77 -10.90 16.44
C LYS A 8 -2.30 -10.70 17.89
N ILE A 9 -2.64 -9.57 18.49
CA ILE A 9 -2.34 -9.22 19.90
C ILE A 9 -3.61 -8.56 20.47
N ASN A 10 -4.13 -9.05 21.60
CA ASN A 10 -5.33 -8.51 22.27
C ASN A 10 -6.50 -8.26 21.30
N ASN A 11 -6.79 -9.26 20.47
CA ASN A 11 -7.83 -9.21 19.43
C ASN A 11 -7.66 -8.12 18.35
N HIS A 12 -6.46 -7.56 18.22
CA HIS A 12 -6.11 -6.61 17.17
C HIS A 12 -5.02 -7.18 16.27
N LEU A 13 -5.13 -6.89 14.97
CA LEU A 13 -4.14 -7.29 13.97
C LEU A 13 -3.13 -6.17 13.77
N TYR A 14 -1.87 -6.56 13.69
CA TYR A 14 -0.73 -5.67 13.53
C TYR A 14 0.15 -6.18 12.40
N ALA A 15 0.74 -5.26 11.63
CA ALA A 15 1.68 -5.63 10.57
C ALA A 15 3.11 -5.22 10.90
N TYR A 16 4.03 -6.07 10.49
CA TYR A 16 5.47 -5.92 10.67
C TYR A 16 6.16 -6.20 9.35
N LEU A 17 7.12 -5.35 8.99
CA LEU A 17 8.07 -5.66 7.94
C LEU A 17 9.10 -6.62 8.51
N VAL A 18 9.22 -7.80 7.90
CA VAL A 18 10.15 -8.84 8.32
C VAL A 18 11.04 -9.27 7.16
N GLU A 19 12.24 -9.74 7.47
CA GLU A 19 13.16 -10.31 6.51
C GLU A 19 13.60 -11.71 6.97
N SER A 20 13.60 -12.67 6.04
CA SER A 20 14.19 -13.98 6.26
C SER A 20 15.71 -13.91 6.20
N LEU A 21 16.36 -14.47 7.21
CA LEU A 21 17.81 -14.61 7.33
C LEU A 21 18.16 -16.10 7.40
N SER A 22 19.20 -16.52 6.70
CA SER A 22 19.78 -17.85 6.89
C SER A 22 20.82 -17.77 8.01
N THR A 23 20.72 -18.62 9.03
CA THR A 23 21.73 -18.74 10.09
C THR A 23 22.20 -20.20 10.21
N PRO A 24 23.33 -20.48 10.87
CA PRO A 24 23.82 -21.85 11.04
C PRO A 24 22.80 -22.79 11.71
N SER A 25 21.94 -22.24 12.59
CA SER A 25 20.86 -22.98 13.26
C SER A 25 19.54 -23.03 12.47
N GLY A 26 19.57 -22.64 11.19
CA GLY A 26 18.42 -22.65 10.28
C GLY A 26 17.83 -21.27 9.98
N PRO A 27 16.75 -21.21 9.18
CA PRO A 27 16.14 -19.95 8.79
C PRO A 27 15.52 -19.22 10.00
N ARG A 28 15.79 -17.93 10.12
CA ARG A 28 15.24 -17.02 11.14
C ARG A 28 14.54 -15.84 10.47
N GLN A 29 13.59 -15.23 11.17
CA GLN A 29 12.95 -13.98 10.72
C GLN A 29 13.42 -12.82 11.61
N LYS A 30 13.94 -11.76 10.98
CA LYS A 30 14.27 -10.50 11.66
C LYS A 30 13.17 -9.48 11.40
N VAL A 31 12.62 -8.90 12.47
CA VAL A 31 11.69 -7.77 12.36
C VAL A 31 12.51 -6.53 12.01
N LYS A 32 12.17 -5.89 10.89
CA LYS A 32 12.81 -4.65 10.41
C LYS A 32 12.07 -3.43 10.92
N GLN A 33 10.75 -3.47 10.88
CA GLN A 33 9.91 -2.31 11.22
C GLN A 33 8.53 -2.76 11.67
N TYR A 34 7.98 -2.07 12.67
CA TYR A 34 6.56 -2.11 12.99
C TYR A 34 5.82 -1.12 12.09
N LEU A 35 4.84 -1.59 11.33
CA LEU A 35 4.12 -0.78 10.33
C LEU A 35 2.81 -0.18 10.88
N GLY A 36 2.26 -0.75 11.95
CA GLY A 36 1.01 -0.26 12.55
C GLY A 36 -0.09 -1.31 12.70
N ARG A 37 -1.25 -0.83 13.18
CA ARG A 37 -2.47 -1.63 13.32
C ARG A 37 -3.17 -1.76 11.98
N ILE A 38 -3.63 -2.98 11.70
CA ILE A 38 -4.41 -3.32 10.51
C ILE A 38 -5.89 -3.04 10.78
N TYR A 39 -6.51 -2.31 9.87
CA TYR A 39 -7.94 -2.08 9.81
C TYR A 39 -8.50 -2.77 8.56
N GLN A 40 -9.69 -3.34 8.70
CA GLN A 40 -10.39 -4.01 7.61
C GLN A 40 -11.75 -3.34 7.41
N PHE A 41 -12.11 -3.16 6.15
CA PHE A 41 -13.37 -2.55 5.73
C PHE A 41 -13.96 -3.39 4.61
N ASP A 42 -15.26 -3.64 4.68
CA ASP A 42 -15.95 -4.43 3.67
C ASP A 42 -16.10 -3.62 2.38
N LYS A 43 -15.85 -4.29 1.26
CA LYS A 43 -16.03 -3.72 -0.07
C LYS A 43 -17.53 -3.69 -0.35
N THR A 44 -18.06 -2.51 -0.63
CA THR A 44 -19.50 -2.32 -0.85
C THR A 44 -19.85 -2.21 -2.32
N GLU A 45 -18.94 -1.72 -3.15
CA GLU A 45 -19.16 -1.52 -4.58
C GLU A 45 -17.88 -1.80 -5.39
N ASN A 46 -18.03 -2.26 -6.62
CA ASN A 46 -16.93 -2.30 -7.59
C ASN A 46 -16.86 -0.97 -8.33
N VAL A 47 -16.14 -0.01 -7.75
CA VAL A 47 -15.86 1.27 -8.42
C VAL A 47 -14.80 1.01 -9.50
N GLN A 48 -15.23 0.91 -10.76
CA GLN A 48 -14.30 0.90 -11.89
C GLN A 48 -13.81 2.31 -12.13
N GLN A 49 -12.49 2.49 -12.16
CA GLN A 49 -11.89 3.78 -12.39
C GLN A 49 -11.47 3.91 -13.84
N THR A 50 -12.00 4.95 -14.50
CA THR A 50 -11.78 5.21 -15.92
C THR A 50 -10.71 6.28 -16.15
N ASN A 51 -10.45 7.15 -15.16
CA ASN A 51 -9.56 8.29 -15.29
C ASN A 51 -8.27 8.09 -14.50
N PHE A 52 -7.22 7.65 -15.20
CA PHE A 52 -5.86 7.62 -14.70
C PHE A 52 -5.13 8.91 -15.12
N GLY A 53 -4.36 9.50 -14.20
CA GLY A 53 -3.59 10.70 -14.51
C GLY A 53 -2.31 10.39 -15.31
N LYS A 54 -1.59 11.45 -15.69
CA LYS A 54 -0.37 11.36 -16.53
C LYS A 54 0.92 11.11 -15.74
N THR A 55 0.86 11.06 -14.42
CA THR A 55 2.02 10.92 -13.53
C THR A 55 1.92 9.67 -12.67
N LYS A 56 3.06 9.14 -12.19
CA LYS A 56 3.09 7.97 -11.30
C LYS A 56 2.23 8.19 -10.05
N GLU A 57 2.36 9.37 -9.45
CA GLU A 57 1.64 9.78 -8.25
C GLU A 57 0.13 9.87 -8.50
N SER A 58 -0.28 10.38 -9.67
CA SER A 58 -1.70 10.48 -10.02
C SER A 58 -2.33 9.12 -10.32
N ILE A 59 -1.60 8.19 -10.94
CA ILE A 59 -2.06 6.80 -11.13
C ILE A 59 -2.26 6.11 -9.78
N ILE A 60 -1.30 6.23 -8.87
CA ILE A 60 -1.42 5.63 -7.53
C ILE A 60 -2.55 6.30 -6.74
N ASN A 61 -2.66 7.62 -6.77
CA ASN A 61 -3.75 8.34 -6.12
C ASN A 61 -5.10 7.90 -6.66
N ALA A 62 -5.22 7.70 -7.97
CA ALA A 62 -6.43 7.18 -8.60
C ALA A 62 -6.77 5.82 -7.99
N LEU A 63 -5.88 4.83 -8.12
CA LEU A 63 -6.07 3.46 -7.62
C LEU A 63 -6.45 3.42 -6.14
N VAL A 64 -5.72 4.15 -5.30
CA VAL A 64 -6.00 4.22 -3.86
C VAL A 64 -7.36 4.87 -3.60
N THR A 65 -7.70 5.94 -4.33
CA THR A 65 -8.99 6.62 -4.19
C THR A 65 -10.14 5.68 -4.52
N SER A 66 -10.08 4.93 -5.63
CA SER A 66 -11.14 3.97 -5.96
C SER A 66 -11.29 2.86 -4.91
N GLU A 67 -10.17 2.27 -4.48
CA GLU A 67 -10.21 1.21 -3.46
C GLU A 67 -10.70 1.72 -2.09
N LEU A 68 -10.41 2.96 -1.72
CA LEU A 68 -10.94 3.55 -0.49
C LEU A 68 -12.43 3.92 -0.63
N CYS A 69 -12.83 4.55 -1.74
CA CYS A 69 -14.22 4.93 -1.97
C CYS A 69 -15.16 3.71 -2.01
N SER A 70 -14.73 2.61 -2.64
CA SER A 70 -15.45 1.33 -2.62
C SER A 70 -15.62 0.70 -1.23
N ARG A 71 -14.97 1.25 -0.20
CA ARG A 71 -15.06 0.84 1.22
C ARG A 71 -15.66 1.95 2.10
N LYS A 72 -16.53 2.77 1.53
CA LYS A 72 -17.26 3.85 2.20
C LYS A 72 -16.36 4.96 2.76
N PHE A 73 -15.15 5.12 2.25
CA PHE A 73 -14.37 6.32 2.57
C PHE A 73 -14.95 7.52 1.81
N LYS A 74 -15.04 8.66 2.49
CA LYS A 74 -15.53 9.90 1.90
C LYS A 74 -14.36 10.72 1.39
N LYS A 75 -14.41 11.06 0.10
CA LYS A 75 -13.46 11.98 -0.51
C LYS A 75 -13.81 13.42 -0.11
N LYS A 76 -12.81 14.16 0.36
CA LYS A 76 -12.79 15.61 0.51
C LYS A 76 -11.72 16.17 -0.43
N ASP A 77 -11.54 17.49 -0.46
CA ASP A 77 -10.65 18.15 -1.42
C ASP A 77 -9.21 17.62 -1.36
N ASP A 78 -8.63 17.52 -0.16
CA ASP A 78 -7.22 17.14 0.02
C ASP A 78 -6.99 15.74 0.60
N PHE A 79 -8.05 15.11 1.12
CA PHE A 79 -7.94 13.85 1.85
C PHE A 79 -9.18 12.98 1.74
N ILE A 80 -8.98 11.69 1.98
CA ILE A 80 -10.02 10.67 1.99
C ILE A 80 -10.09 10.08 3.39
N GLU A 81 -11.28 10.03 3.99
CA GLU A 81 -11.42 9.61 5.38
C GLU A 81 -12.57 8.63 5.63
N ASN A 82 -12.37 7.77 6.63
CA ASN A 82 -13.40 6.90 7.18
C ASN A 82 -13.10 6.64 8.66
N LYS A 83 -14.09 6.85 9.53
CA LYS A 83 -13.94 6.73 10.99
C LYS A 83 -12.70 7.51 11.47
N SER A 84 -11.70 6.80 11.98
CA SER A 84 -10.45 7.34 12.52
C SER A 84 -9.29 7.31 11.52
N LEU A 85 -9.50 7.00 10.24
CA LEU A 85 -8.43 6.92 9.25
C LEU A 85 -8.51 8.07 8.25
N ILE A 86 -7.34 8.58 7.88
CA ILE A 86 -7.16 9.64 6.88
C ILE A 86 -6.06 9.20 5.91
N TYR A 87 -6.39 9.22 4.62
CA TYR A 87 -5.45 9.17 3.52
C TYR A 87 -5.25 10.57 2.94
N SER A 88 -4.02 11.03 2.85
CA SER A 88 -3.68 12.32 2.24
C SER A 88 -3.22 12.11 0.80
N GLN A 89 -3.94 12.69 -0.16
CA GLN A 89 -3.63 12.54 -1.59
C GLN A 89 -2.32 13.24 -1.98
N LYS A 90 -2.01 14.37 -1.34
CA LYS A 90 -0.78 15.14 -1.56
C LYS A 90 0.47 14.40 -1.10
N SER A 91 0.42 13.78 0.08
CA SER A 91 1.57 13.10 0.68
C SER A 91 1.60 11.59 0.42
N LEU A 92 0.53 11.03 -0.14
CA LEU A 92 0.38 9.59 -0.37
C LEU A 92 0.57 8.76 0.92
N THR A 93 0.11 9.30 2.05
CA THR A 93 0.25 8.66 3.37
C THR A 93 -1.09 8.30 3.98
N LEU A 94 -1.10 7.19 4.73
CA LEU A 94 -2.25 6.70 5.48
C LEU A 94 -1.97 6.79 6.98
N SER A 95 -2.84 7.51 7.69
CA SER A 95 -2.64 7.78 9.12
C SER A 95 -3.94 7.68 9.91
N LYS A 96 -3.80 7.45 11.22
CA LYS A 96 -4.91 7.53 12.15
C LYS A 96 -5.10 8.99 12.61
N LYS A 97 -6.35 9.44 12.66
CA LYS A 97 -6.77 10.65 13.39
C LYS A 97 -6.25 10.56 14.82
N SER A 98 -5.45 11.55 15.20
CA SER A 98 -4.82 11.65 16.51
C SER A 98 -5.01 13.08 16.99
N LYS A 99 -5.35 13.23 18.28
CA LYS A 99 -5.32 14.55 18.95
C LYS A 99 -3.87 15.01 19.21
N SER A 100 -2.91 14.08 19.20
CA SER A 100 -1.49 14.38 19.32
C SER A 100 -0.92 14.86 17.98
N LYS A 101 0.04 15.79 18.02
CA LYS A 101 0.83 16.22 16.84
C LYS A 101 1.47 15.04 16.09
N ASN A 102 1.71 13.92 16.78
CA ASN A 102 2.28 12.73 16.16
C ASN A 102 1.21 11.93 15.39
N LYS A 103 1.34 11.95 14.06
CA LYS A 103 0.57 11.10 13.15
C LYS A 103 1.00 9.64 13.35
N LYS A 104 0.05 8.78 13.74
CA LYS A 104 0.30 7.34 13.84
C LYS A 104 0.00 6.70 12.50
N GLU A 105 0.93 5.90 11.98
CA GLU A 105 0.69 5.12 10.77
C GLU A 105 -0.50 4.18 10.96
N ALA A 106 -1.26 4.03 9.90
CA ALA A 106 -2.35 3.09 9.82
C ALA A 106 -2.18 2.21 8.59
N ILE A 107 -2.70 0.99 8.70
CA ILE A 107 -2.66 0.02 7.61
C ILE A 107 -4.09 -0.40 7.33
N ILE A 108 -4.47 -0.40 6.06
CA ILE A 108 -5.74 -0.98 5.62
C ILE A 108 -5.42 -2.28 4.90
N LYS A 109 -6.09 -3.37 5.29
CA LYS A 109 -6.08 -4.60 4.50
C LYS A 109 -6.92 -4.37 3.26
N LEU A 110 -6.31 -4.43 2.08
CA LEU A 110 -6.98 -4.32 0.78
C LEU A 110 -6.73 -5.60 -0.01
N ASN A 111 -7.80 -6.25 -0.46
CA ASN A 111 -7.71 -7.48 -1.23
C ASN A 111 -6.79 -8.49 -0.49
N GLU A 112 -5.70 -8.94 -1.11
CA GLU A 112 -4.69 -9.84 -0.51
C GLU A 112 -3.48 -9.10 0.09
N GLY A 113 -3.44 -7.77 0.02
CA GLY A 113 -2.33 -6.94 0.46
C GLY A 113 -2.66 -5.93 1.57
N PHE A 114 -1.74 -5.00 1.77
CA PHE A 114 -1.77 -4.01 2.83
C PHE A 114 -1.45 -2.62 2.28
N LEU A 115 -2.44 -1.74 2.28
CA LEU A 115 -2.26 -0.34 1.95
C LEU A 115 -1.70 0.41 3.16
N CYS A 116 -0.48 0.94 3.02
CA CYS A 116 0.14 1.83 3.99
C CYS A 116 1.20 2.71 3.32
N SER A 117 1.73 3.68 4.04
CA SER A 117 2.79 4.57 3.54
C SER A 117 3.98 3.78 2.99
N PHE A 118 4.40 2.70 3.68
CA PHE A 118 5.51 1.86 3.23
C PHE A 118 5.26 1.21 1.86
N THR A 119 4.11 0.59 1.64
CA THR A 119 3.83 -0.11 0.36
C THR A 119 3.67 0.87 -0.78
N ILE A 120 3.05 2.03 -0.55
CA ILE A 120 2.93 3.10 -1.55
C ILE A 120 4.31 3.66 -1.91
N GLN A 121 5.13 4.00 -0.92
CA GLN A 121 6.48 4.53 -1.15
C GLN A 121 7.35 3.53 -1.91
N ARG A 122 7.24 2.23 -1.59
CA ARG A 122 7.97 1.16 -2.27
C ARG A 122 7.61 1.05 -3.75
N ILE A 123 6.36 1.34 -4.15
CA ILE A 123 5.95 1.43 -5.56
C ILE A 123 6.54 2.69 -6.21
N LEU A 124 6.41 3.86 -5.57
CA LEU A 124 6.89 5.14 -6.11
C LEU A 124 8.40 5.18 -6.31
N SER A 125 9.15 4.63 -5.35
CA SER A 125 10.60 4.58 -5.33
C SER A 125 11.19 3.44 -6.16
N PHE A 126 10.36 2.68 -6.87
CA PHE A 126 10.84 1.62 -7.76
C PHE A 126 11.71 2.22 -8.87
N LYS A 127 12.83 1.55 -9.14
CA LYS A 127 13.80 1.91 -10.19
C LYS A 127 13.99 0.71 -11.10
N LYS A 128 14.08 0.96 -12.40
CA LYS A 128 14.39 -0.08 -13.38
C LYS A 128 15.83 -0.56 -13.19
N GLY A 129 16.00 -1.87 -13.28
CA GLY A 129 17.28 -2.52 -13.48
C GLY A 129 17.52 -2.78 -14.97
N LYS A 130 18.39 -3.76 -15.24
CA LYS A 130 18.73 -4.19 -16.61
C LYS A 130 17.77 -5.24 -17.17
N ASP A 131 17.09 -5.98 -16.30
CA ASP A 131 16.26 -7.14 -16.67
C ASP A 131 14.77 -6.77 -16.56
N ILE A 132 14.19 -6.43 -17.70
CA ILE A 132 12.78 -5.99 -17.83
C ILE A 132 11.82 -7.02 -17.22
N LYS A 133 12.10 -8.32 -17.38
CA LYS A 133 11.21 -9.39 -16.90
C LYS A 133 11.23 -9.45 -15.38
N LYS A 134 12.42 -9.40 -14.77
CA LYS A 134 12.57 -9.37 -13.31
C LYS A 134 11.98 -8.10 -12.72
N ASP A 135 12.19 -6.96 -13.36
CA ASP A 135 11.69 -5.66 -12.91
C ASP A 135 10.16 -5.59 -12.97
N GLY A 136 9.57 -6.05 -14.07
CA GLY A 136 8.12 -6.14 -14.22
C GLY A 136 7.49 -7.03 -13.13
N LEU A 137 8.06 -8.22 -12.89
CA LEU A 137 7.59 -9.12 -11.82
C LEU A 137 7.73 -8.48 -10.42
N LYS A 138 8.84 -7.80 -10.17
CA LYS A 138 9.11 -7.13 -8.90
C LYS A 138 8.14 -5.97 -8.66
N LEU A 139 7.87 -5.15 -9.68
CA LEU A 139 6.90 -4.06 -9.60
C LEU A 139 5.48 -4.59 -9.41
N ALA A 140 5.08 -5.62 -10.17
CA ALA A 140 3.77 -6.26 -10.01
C ALA A 140 3.58 -6.79 -8.59
N LYS A 141 4.63 -7.40 -8.00
CA LYS A 141 4.63 -7.81 -6.61
C LYS A 141 4.43 -6.65 -5.64
N TYR A 142 4.95 -5.45 -5.93
CA TYR A 142 4.78 -4.29 -5.06
C TYR A 142 3.32 -3.79 -5.07
N PHE A 143 2.67 -3.75 -6.25
CA PHE A 143 1.23 -3.46 -6.35
C PHE A 143 0.39 -4.49 -5.61
N PHE A 144 0.71 -5.77 -5.77
CA PHE A 144 0.04 -6.87 -5.08
C PHE A 144 0.18 -6.75 -3.54
N GLU A 145 1.39 -6.50 -3.04
CA GLU A 145 1.64 -6.30 -1.61
C GLU A 145 0.91 -5.06 -1.06
N ALA A 146 0.72 -4.01 -1.86
CA ALA A 146 -0.09 -2.84 -1.50
C ALA A 146 -1.60 -3.13 -1.51
N GLY A 147 -2.02 -4.27 -2.05
CA GLY A 147 -3.42 -4.63 -2.25
C GLY A 147 -4.09 -3.85 -3.38
N LEU A 148 -3.30 -3.23 -4.27
CA LEU A 148 -3.79 -2.40 -5.37
C LEU A 148 -3.85 -3.22 -6.67
N GLN A 149 -5.04 -3.36 -7.22
CA GLN A 149 -5.23 -3.98 -8.54
C GLN A 149 -5.06 -2.91 -9.62
N ILE A 150 -4.12 -3.13 -10.53
CA ILE A 150 -3.84 -2.22 -11.64
C ILE A 150 -4.15 -2.90 -12.98
N PRO A 151 -4.94 -2.28 -13.88
CA PRO A 151 -5.16 -2.81 -15.23
C PRO A 151 -3.85 -2.97 -16.00
N LYS A 152 -3.78 -3.97 -16.88
CA LYS A 152 -2.55 -4.30 -17.64
C LYS A 152 -1.99 -3.11 -18.41
N GLU A 153 -2.85 -2.36 -19.10
CA GLU A 153 -2.47 -1.17 -19.87
C GLU A 153 -1.87 -0.09 -18.98
N GLN A 154 -2.51 0.18 -17.83
CA GLN A 154 -2.04 1.15 -16.86
C GLN A 154 -0.74 0.72 -16.19
N PHE A 155 -0.54 -0.58 -16.00
CA PHE A 155 0.72 -1.12 -15.50
C PHE A 155 1.86 -0.88 -16.49
N VAL A 156 1.64 -1.11 -17.79
CA VAL A 156 2.64 -0.84 -18.84
C VAL A 156 2.96 0.66 -18.90
N LEU A 157 1.94 1.52 -18.89
CA LEU A 157 2.13 2.98 -18.86
C LEU A 157 2.92 3.42 -17.63
N PHE A 158 2.53 2.94 -16.44
CA PHE A 158 3.24 3.23 -15.20
C PHE A 158 4.70 2.78 -15.28
N TYR A 159 4.96 1.58 -15.81
CA TYR A 159 6.31 1.06 -15.97
C TYR A 159 7.13 1.93 -16.95
N GLN A 160 6.55 2.38 -18.06
CA GLN A 160 7.22 3.27 -19.01
C GLN A 160 7.64 4.61 -18.38
N MET A 161 6.84 5.15 -17.46
CA MET A 161 7.13 6.40 -16.74
C MET A 161 8.28 6.31 -15.73
N ILE A 162 8.69 5.10 -15.33
CA ILE A 162 9.80 4.89 -14.40
C ILE A 162 11.11 5.13 -15.14
N LYS A 163 11.99 5.95 -14.57
CA LYS A 163 13.36 6.12 -15.04
C LYS A 163 14.26 4.97 -14.55
#